data_AF-A0A7S3LZG3-F1
#
_entry.id   AF-A0A7S3LZG3-F1
#
_cell.length_a   1.000
_cell.length_b   1.000
_cell.length_c   1.000
_cell.angle_alpha   90.00
_cell.angle_beta   90.00
_cell.angle_gamma   90.00
#
_symmetry.space_group_name_H-M   'P 1'
#
loop_
_entity.id
_entity.type
_entity.pdbx_description
1 polymer ?
#
loop_
_entity_poly.entity_id
_entity_poly.type
_entity_poly.pdbx_seq_one_letter_code
_entity_poly.pdbx_strand_id
1 'polypeptide(L)'
;PTWARSLGSKMMQDEEFCMQTDSHMDFVPDWDVHMIDMWAKTNNEYAVLSTYVADSATLNENMPGHKGTNGIYEVPHLCMVTFSGSYGMVRNWGTKCLRNMNKPKITNMVWGAGLSFSKCHAERKAPYDPHTPHIFDGEEFARAIRFWTHGYDIYTPHRVYVVHNYHDSQSDPTHGAWVHSKTSWQQRSIETQQATARLRMLLEMPTEEALAKRKQALQRDPNNPVTGASVTVSGSDAEFTPQQTLALQQSRYGLGDRRTL
;
A
#
# COMPACT_ATOMS: atom_id res chain seq x y z
N PRO A 1 -7.53 5.82 6.57
CA PRO A 1 -6.39 6.51 5.91
C PRO A 1 -6.76 7.04 4.51
N THR A 2 -7.43 6.22 3.70
CA THR A 2 -7.83 6.50 2.31
C THR A 2 -8.57 7.83 2.09
N TRP A 3 -9.59 8.14 2.90
CA TRP A 3 -10.35 9.39 2.80
C TRP A 3 -9.46 10.62 2.97
N ALA A 4 -8.68 10.70 4.06
CA ALA A 4 -7.80 11.82 4.34
C ALA A 4 -6.74 12.00 3.22
N ARG A 5 -6.15 10.89 2.76
CA ARG A 5 -5.19 10.89 1.64
C ARG A 5 -5.83 11.37 0.34
N SER A 6 -7.09 11.00 0.07
CA SER A 6 -7.84 11.52 -1.08
C SER A 6 -8.06 13.03 -1.03
N LEU A 7 -8.27 13.60 0.17
CA LEU A 7 -8.38 15.05 0.36
C LEU A 7 -7.04 15.74 0.16
N GLY A 8 -5.94 15.12 0.64
CA GLY A 8 -4.56 15.57 0.40
C GLY A 8 -4.28 15.87 -1.07
N SER A 9 -4.66 14.95 -1.96
CA SER A 9 -4.46 15.11 -3.41
C SER A 9 -5.19 16.34 -4.01
N LYS A 10 -6.25 16.85 -3.36
CA LYS A 10 -6.97 18.04 -3.82
C LYS A 10 -6.29 19.35 -3.43
N MET A 11 -5.33 19.30 -2.50
CA MET A 11 -4.58 20.45 -2.02
C MET A 11 -3.27 20.67 -2.78
N MET A 12 -2.87 19.70 -3.62
CA MET A 12 -1.68 19.82 -4.48
C MET A 12 -1.87 20.94 -5.52
N GLN A 13 -0.81 21.69 -5.78
CA GLN A 13 -0.74 22.76 -6.77
C GLN A 13 0.10 22.29 -7.97
N ASP A 14 1.22 22.95 -8.25
CA ASP A 14 2.15 22.69 -9.35
C ASP A 14 3.49 22.09 -8.88
N GLU A 15 3.50 21.45 -7.70
CA GLU A 15 4.70 20.79 -7.18
C GLU A 15 5.16 19.67 -8.11
N GLU A 16 6.48 19.55 -8.27
CA GLU A 16 7.10 18.49 -9.08
C GLU A 16 7.06 17.14 -8.34
N PHE A 17 7.46 17.14 -7.07
CA PHE A 17 7.53 15.95 -6.21
C PHE A 17 6.49 16.00 -5.10
N CYS A 18 5.87 14.84 -4.88
CA CYS A 18 4.88 14.63 -3.83
C CYS A 18 5.35 13.50 -2.91
N MET A 19 5.18 13.74 -1.61
CA MET A 19 5.45 12.76 -0.58
C MET A 19 4.20 12.56 0.27
N GLN A 20 3.85 11.30 0.48
CA GLN A 20 2.85 10.92 1.46
C GLN A 20 3.52 10.03 2.51
N THR A 21 3.27 10.32 3.77
CA THR A 21 3.79 9.56 4.90
C THR A 21 2.69 9.32 5.94
N ASP A 22 3.01 8.48 6.92
CA ASP A 22 2.25 8.46 8.17
C ASP A 22 2.59 9.68 9.04
N SER A 23 1.88 9.86 10.15
CA SER A 23 1.97 11.07 10.98
C SER A 23 3.07 11.04 12.05
N HIS A 24 3.77 9.93 12.19
CA HIS A 24 4.72 9.65 13.28
C HIS A 24 6.04 9.14 12.69
N MET A 25 6.60 10.00 11.84
CA MET A 25 7.81 9.76 11.08
C MET A 25 8.87 10.75 11.49
N ASP A 26 10.14 10.32 11.48
CA ASP A 26 11.29 11.20 11.59
C ASP A 26 12.14 11.12 10.32
N PHE A 27 12.93 12.17 10.11
CA PHE A 27 13.67 12.38 8.87
C PHE A 27 15.11 12.74 9.20
N VAL A 28 16.04 12.26 8.36
CA VAL A 28 17.42 12.73 8.42
C VAL A 28 17.50 14.19 7.92
N PRO A 29 18.56 14.95 8.26
CA PRO A 29 18.83 16.24 7.64
C PRO A 29 18.88 16.12 6.10
N ASP A 30 18.37 17.14 5.40
CA ASP A 30 18.33 17.20 3.93
C ASP A 30 17.65 15.99 3.25
N TRP A 31 16.66 15.39 3.94
CA TRP A 31 15.94 14.21 3.46
C TRP A 31 15.34 14.40 2.07
N ASP A 32 14.88 15.60 1.73
CA ASP A 32 14.23 15.93 0.47
C ASP A 32 15.23 15.89 -0.69
N VAL A 33 16.39 16.53 -0.52
CA VAL A 33 17.52 16.45 -1.47
C VAL A 33 17.94 14.99 -1.68
N HIS A 34 18.04 14.25 -0.59
CA HIS A 34 18.40 12.83 -0.63
C HIS A 34 17.34 11.96 -1.34
N MET A 35 16.05 12.23 -1.14
CA MET A 35 14.96 11.51 -1.79
C MET A 35 14.87 11.85 -3.29
N ILE A 36 15.10 13.11 -3.67
CA ILE A 36 15.15 13.54 -5.09
C ILE A 36 16.34 12.90 -5.81
N ASP A 37 17.55 12.93 -5.23
CA ASP A 37 18.74 12.25 -5.80
C ASP A 37 18.49 10.74 -5.93
N MET A 38 17.88 10.14 -4.90
CA MET A 38 17.50 8.74 -4.95
C MET A 38 16.50 8.43 -6.06
N TRP A 39 15.48 9.27 -6.22
CA TRP A 39 14.48 9.10 -7.27
C TRP A 39 15.11 9.22 -8.66
N ALA A 40 16.01 10.19 -8.87
CA ALA A 40 16.73 10.37 -10.13
C ALA A 40 17.53 9.12 -10.54
N LYS A 41 18.10 8.38 -9.57
CA LYS A 41 18.82 7.11 -9.81
C LYS A 41 17.94 5.97 -10.32
N THR A 42 16.61 6.09 -10.25
CA THR A 42 15.69 5.12 -10.88
C THR A 42 15.72 5.22 -12.41
N ASN A 43 16.08 6.39 -12.96
CA ASN A 43 15.99 6.72 -14.38
C ASN A 43 14.61 6.39 -14.98
N ASN A 44 13.54 6.67 -14.22
CA ASN A 44 12.18 6.36 -14.58
C ASN A 44 11.24 7.49 -14.13
N GLU A 45 10.64 8.20 -15.09
CA GLU A 45 9.69 9.30 -14.85
C GLU A 45 8.45 8.85 -14.06
N TYR A 46 8.09 7.57 -14.14
CA TYR A 46 6.95 6.96 -13.47
C TYR A 46 7.36 6.17 -12.22
N ALA A 47 8.54 6.44 -11.64
CA ALA A 47 8.98 5.78 -10.41
C ALA A 47 8.24 6.29 -9.16
N VAL A 48 7.87 5.35 -8.30
CA VAL A 48 7.36 5.58 -6.94
C VAL A 48 8.29 4.91 -5.94
N LEU A 49 8.99 5.70 -5.11
CA LEU A 49 9.78 5.18 -4.00
C LEU A 49 8.85 4.87 -2.82
N SER A 50 8.79 3.60 -2.43
CA SER A 50 7.93 3.16 -1.33
C SER A 50 8.41 1.87 -0.69
N THR A 51 8.29 1.78 0.64
CA THR A 51 8.51 0.57 1.43
C THR A 51 7.95 0.74 2.85
N TYR A 52 8.03 -0.30 3.67
CA TYR A 52 8.01 -0.14 5.13
C TYR A 52 9.36 0.40 5.58
N VAL A 53 9.37 1.57 6.20
CA VAL A 53 10.60 2.23 6.61
C VAL A 53 11.18 1.59 7.88
N ALA A 54 12.43 1.92 8.22
CA ALA A 54 13.05 1.44 9.44
C ALA A 54 12.44 2.11 10.68
N ASP A 55 12.67 1.49 11.84
CA ASP A 55 12.22 2.04 13.12
C ASP A 55 12.99 3.32 13.49
N SER A 56 12.31 4.28 14.13
CA SER A 56 12.89 5.55 14.56
C SER A 56 14.08 5.41 15.50
N ALA A 57 14.20 4.29 16.24
CA ALA A 57 15.39 3.98 17.04
C ALA A 57 16.68 3.92 16.18
N THR A 58 16.57 3.68 14.88
CA THR A 58 17.70 3.59 13.94
C THR A 58 18.05 4.93 13.27
N LEU A 59 17.37 6.04 13.59
CA LEU A 59 17.59 7.34 12.94
C LEU A 59 19.07 7.76 12.97
N ASN A 60 19.70 7.67 14.14
CA ASN A 60 21.10 8.06 14.34
C ASN A 60 22.09 7.23 13.51
N GLU A 61 21.73 5.98 13.19
CA GLU A 61 22.55 5.08 12.37
C GLU A 61 22.50 5.44 10.88
N ASN A 62 21.51 6.25 10.49
CA ASN A 62 21.23 6.63 9.11
C ASN A 62 21.55 8.11 8.81
N MET A 63 22.11 8.84 9.79
CA MET A 63 22.54 10.22 9.62
C MET A 63 23.64 10.37 8.56
N PRO A 64 23.80 11.54 7.92
CA PRO A 64 24.89 11.80 6.98
C PRO A 64 26.26 11.39 7.55
N GLY A 65 27.03 10.63 6.77
CA GLY A 65 28.32 10.07 7.19
C GLY A 65 28.25 8.70 7.85
N HIS A 66 27.06 8.24 8.26
CA HIS A 66 26.87 6.89 8.78
C HIS A 66 26.52 5.88 7.67
N LYS A 67 26.72 4.60 7.99
CA LYS A 67 26.51 3.49 7.05
C LYS A 67 25.38 2.55 7.49
N GLY A 68 24.39 3.03 8.23
CA GLY A 68 23.35 2.17 8.80
C GLY A 68 23.83 1.34 9.99
N THR A 69 22.97 0.42 10.43
CA THR A 69 23.22 -0.49 11.56
C THR A 69 24.46 -1.35 11.30
N ASN A 70 25.39 -1.40 12.27
CA ASN A 70 26.65 -2.16 12.16
C ASN A 70 27.50 -1.83 10.91
N GLY A 71 27.36 -0.61 10.37
CA GLY A 71 28.10 -0.16 9.19
C GLY A 71 27.63 -0.76 7.86
N ILE A 72 26.41 -1.31 7.82
CA ILE A 72 25.79 -1.88 6.63
C ILE A 72 24.50 -1.13 6.32
N TYR A 73 24.35 -0.68 5.07
CA TYR A 73 23.09 -0.09 4.63
C TYR A 73 22.06 -1.21 4.49
N GLU A 74 21.06 -1.20 5.36
CA GLU A 74 19.95 -2.15 5.36
C GLU A 74 18.64 -1.40 5.09
N VAL A 75 17.86 -1.87 4.11
CA VAL A 75 16.54 -1.30 3.82
C VAL A 75 15.51 -2.43 3.76
N PRO A 76 14.36 -2.31 4.42
CA PRO A 76 13.28 -3.26 4.26
C PRO A 76 12.73 -3.22 2.83
N HIS A 77 12.53 -4.39 2.23
CA HIS A 77 12.01 -4.59 0.89
C HIS A 77 10.73 -5.40 0.94
N LEU A 78 9.64 -4.77 0.54
CA LEU A 78 8.34 -5.43 0.42
C LEU A 78 8.35 -6.39 -0.78
N CYS A 79 8.14 -7.68 -0.49
CA CYS A 79 8.13 -8.74 -1.51
C CYS A 79 7.14 -9.87 -1.24
N MET A 80 6.27 -9.72 -0.23
CA MET A 80 5.34 -10.76 0.20
C MET A 80 3.96 -10.17 0.49
N VAL A 81 2.93 -10.84 -0.01
CA VAL A 81 1.52 -10.54 0.27
C VAL A 81 0.83 -11.81 0.78
N THR A 82 -0.22 -11.62 1.57
CA THR A 82 -1.15 -12.68 1.99
C THR A 82 -2.58 -12.29 1.62
N PHE A 83 -3.45 -13.28 1.43
CA PHE A 83 -4.88 -13.12 1.18
C PHE A 83 -5.72 -13.28 2.46
N SER A 84 -5.08 -13.14 3.62
CA SER A 84 -5.68 -13.33 4.94
C SER A 84 -5.85 -12.03 5.73
N GLY A 85 -5.91 -10.88 5.04
CA GLY A 85 -6.23 -9.61 5.69
C GLY A 85 -7.67 -9.58 6.19
N SER A 86 -8.01 -8.54 6.95
CA SER A 86 -9.37 -8.26 7.40
C SER A 86 -10.34 -8.29 6.23
N TYR A 87 -11.49 -8.93 6.41
CA TYR A 87 -12.48 -9.15 5.35
C TYR A 87 -11.93 -9.90 4.11
N GLY A 88 -10.89 -10.71 4.31
CA GLY A 88 -10.20 -11.48 3.26
C GLY A 88 -9.53 -10.61 2.19
N MET A 89 -9.16 -9.38 2.54
CA MET A 89 -8.41 -8.47 1.66
C MET A 89 -6.94 -8.89 1.56
N VAL A 90 -6.28 -8.45 0.48
CA VAL A 90 -4.84 -8.64 0.31
C VAL A 90 -4.09 -7.73 1.28
N ARG A 91 -3.12 -8.28 2.01
CA ARG A 91 -2.27 -7.53 2.95
C ARG A 91 -0.80 -7.78 2.63
N ASN A 92 0.02 -6.75 2.75
CA ASN A 92 1.48 -6.91 2.81
C ASN A 92 1.84 -7.77 4.03
N TRP A 93 2.53 -8.89 3.79
CA TRP A 93 2.83 -9.88 4.84
C TRP A 93 4.15 -9.62 5.54
N GLY A 94 5.16 -9.17 4.80
CA GLY A 94 6.47 -8.96 5.37
C GLY A 94 7.49 -8.42 4.38
N THR A 95 8.65 -8.08 4.95
CA THR A 95 9.80 -7.55 4.24
C THR A 95 10.95 -8.54 4.26
N LYS A 96 11.84 -8.43 3.27
CA LYS A 96 13.22 -8.92 3.35
C LYS A 96 14.17 -7.75 3.49
N CYS A 97 15.38 -7.99 3.95
CA CYS A 97 16.41 -6.95 4.01
C CYS A 97 17.19 -6.92 2.69
N LEU A 98 17.29 -5.74 2.08
CA LEU A 98 18.26 -5.46 1.03
C LEU A 98 19.48 -4.76 1.63
N ARG A 99 20.67 -5.21 1.24
CA ARG A 99 21.93 -4.77 1.81
C ARG A 99 22.81 -4.06 0.79
N ASN A 100 23.43 -2.96 1.20
CA ASN A 100 24.47 -2.24 0.44
C ASN A 100 24.09 -1.97 -1.03
N MET A 101 22.83 -1.61 -1.26
CA MET A 101 22.37 -1.26 -2.60
C MET A 101 22.96 0.07 -3.06
N ASN A 102 23.29 0.17 -4.34
CA ASN A 102 23.84 1.42 -4.91
C ASN A 102 22.76 2.28 -5.59
N LYS A 103 21.56 1.72 -5.81
CA LYS A 103 20.41 2.40 -6.41
C LYS A 103 19.10 1.74 -5.94
N PRO A 104 17.95 2.42 -6.06
CA PRO A 104 16.65 1.82 -5.73
C PRO A 104 16.40 0.52 -6.50
N LYS A 105 15.65 -0.40 -5.88
CA LYS A 105 15.33 -1.70 -6.46
C LYS A 105 13.83 -1.82 -6.70
N ILE A 106 13.45 -2.18 -7.92
CA ILE A 106 12.03 -2.41 -8.28
C ILE A 106 11.42 -3.52 -7.39
N THR A 107 10.17 -3.33 -6.98
CA THR A 107 9.39 -4.31 -6.21
C THR A 107 8.47 -5.11 -7.12
N ASN A 108 7.95 -6.24 -6.63
CA ASN A 108 6.95 -7.03 -7.34
C ASN A 108 5.54 -6.42 -7.18
N MET A 109 5.38 -5.13 -7.51
CA MET A 109 4.13 -4.39 -7.32
C MET A 109 3.66 -4.39 -5.86
N VAL A 110 4.60 -4.24 -4.92
CA VAL A 110 4.28 -4.13 -3.49
C VAL A 110 4.67 -2.73 -3.03
N TRP A 111 3.69 -2.03 -2.47
CA TRP A 111 3.76 -0.63 -2.03
C TRP A 111 3.44 -0.55 -0.54
N GLY A 112 4.16 0.31 0.18
CA GLY A 112 3.98 0.55 1.61
C GLY A 112 3.33 1.90 1.89
N ALA A 113 2.32 1.91 2.74
CA ALA A 113 1.54 3.09 3.08
C ALA A 113 2.33 4.20 3.78
N GLY A 114 3.29 3.83 4.62
CA GLY A 114 3.99 4.78 5.49
C GLY A 114 4.98 5.69 4.76
N LEU A 115 5.39 5.33 3.54
CA LEU A 115 6.25 6.14 2.69
C LEU A 115 5.89 5.97 1.22
N SER A 116 5.52 7.06 0.55
CA SER A 116 5.33 7.11 -0.90
C SER A 116 5.86 8.43 -1.44
N PHE A 117 6.97 8.37 -2.17
CA PHE A 117 7.63 9.54 -2.77
C PHE A 117 7.74 9.36 -4.29
N SER A 118 7.24 10.33 -5.05
CA SER A 118 7.22 10.27 -6.53
C SER A 118 6.98 11.66 -7.11
N LYS A 119 7.03 11.79 -8.44
CA LYS A 119 6.49 12.99 -9.07
C LYS A 119 4.98 13.10 -8.83
N CYS A 120 4.50 14.31 -8.57
CA CYS A 120 3.09 14.57 -8.21
C CYS A 120 2.08 14.12 -9.28
N HIS A 121 2.50 13.92 -10.53
CA HIS A 121 1.61 13.36 -11.55
C HIS A 121 1.12 11.95 -11.19
N ALA A 122 1.84 11.18 -10.36
CA ALA A 122 1.39 9.89 -9.83
C ALA A 122 0.09 10.04 -9.03
N GLU A 123 0.05 11.01 -8.12
CA GLU A 123 -1.10 11.31 -7.28
C GLU A 123 -2.29 11.87 -8.07
N ARG A 124 -2.03 12.61 -9.15
CA ARG A 124 -3.08 13.12 -10.05
C ARG A 124 -3.66 12.02 -10.96
N LYS A 125 -2.80 11.11 -11.43
CA LYS A 125 -3.15 10.06 -12.39
C LYS A 125 -3.84 8.88 -11.72
N ALA A 126 -3.39 8.48 -10.54
CA ALA A 126 -3.95 7.39 -9.75
C ALA A 126 -4.31 7.88 -8.33
N PRO A 127 -5.26 8.82 -8.15
CA PRO A 127 -5.56 9.44 -6.84
C PRO A 127 -6.18 8.45 -5.87
N TYR A 128 -6.04 8.62 -4.55
CA TYR A 128 -6.72 7.77 -3.56
C TYR A 128 -8.24 7.69 -3.80
N ASP A 129 -8.84 6.51 -3.63
CA ASP A 129 -10.29 6.34 -3.77
C ASP A 129 -11.01 6.83 -2.50
N PRO A 130 -11.76 7.96 -2.57
CA PRO A 130 -12.48 8.48 -1.41
C PRO A 130 -13.62 7.57 -0.94
N HIS A 131 -14.06 6.60 -1.75
CA HIS A 131 -15.18 5.72 -1.42
C HIS A 131 -14.75 4.42 -0.71
N THR A 132 -13.60 4.45 -0.03
CA THR A 132 -13.06 3.31 0.72
C THR A 132 -12.83 3.64 2.21
N PRO A 133 -13.81 4.24 2.92
CA PRO A 133 -13.63 4.58 4.33
C PRO A 133 -13.37 3.32 5.18
N HIS A 134 -12.64 3.51 6.29
CA HIS A 134 -12.31 2.46 7.27
C HIS A 134 -11.46 1.28 6.76
N ILE A 135 -11.11 1.24 5.47
CA ILE A 135 -10.22 0.22 4.94
C ILE A 135 -8.79 0.47 5.45
N PHE A 136 -8.20 -0.60 5.97
CA PHE A 136 -6.79 -0.68 6.34
C PHE A 136 -6.14 -1.82 5.55
N ASP A 137 -6.60 -3.06 5.75
CA ASP A 137 -6.21 -4.19 4.91
C ASP A 137 -6.81 -4.04 3.51
N GLY A 138 -5.97 -4.14 2.48
CA GLY A 138 -6.36 -4.00 1.08
C GLY A 138 -6.04 -2.65 0.46
N GLU A 139 -5.90 -1.56 1.24
CA GLU A 139 -5.64 -0.23 0.67
C GLU A 139 -4.26 -0.18 -0.03
N GLU A 140 -3.25 -0.80 0.58
CA GLU A 140 -1.90 -0.85 0.03
C GLU A 140 -1.85 -1.59 -1.32
N PHE A 141 -2.53 -2.73 -1.40
CA PHE A 141 -2.60 -3.51 -2.62
C PHE A 141 -3.42 -2.79 -3.70
N ALA A 142 -4.57 -2.23 -3.34
CA ALA A 142 -5.39 -1.41 -4.23
C ALA A 142 -4.63 -0.19 -4.75
N ARG A 143 -3.74 0.40 -3.93
CA ARG A 143 -2.86 1.48 -4.36
C ARG A 143 -1.80 0.98 -5.34
N ALA A 144 -1.13 -0.12 -5.01
CA ALA A 144 -0.07 -0.69 -5.83
C ALA A 144 -0.54 -1.07 -7.24
N ILE A 145 -1.66 -1.78 -7.34
CA ILE A 145 -2.22 -2.20 -8.63
C ILE A 145 -2.71 -1.02 -9.47
N ARG A 146 -3.19 0.06 -8.83
CA ARG A 146 -3.57 1.27 -9.54
C ARG A 146 -2.37 2.01 -10.08
N PHE A 147 -1.28 2.13 -9.30
CA PHE A 147 -0.02 2.64 -9.84
C PHE A 147 0.45 1.82 -11.04
N TRP A 148 0.52 0.50 -10.87
CA TRP A 148 0.98 -0.42 -11.89
C TRP A 148 0.19 -0.33 -13.20
N THR A 149 -1.14 -0.36 -13.11
CA THR A 149 -2.04 -0.28 -14.28
C THR A 149 -2.06 1.10 -14.95
N HIS A 150 -1.54 2.13 -14.27
CA HIS A 150 -1.32 3.46 -14.85
C HIS A 150 0.12 3.69 -15.35
N GLY A 151 0.96 2.65 -15.34
CA GLY A 151 2.33 2.67 -15.87
C GLY A 151 3.41 3.08 -14.85
N TYR A 152 3.11 3.04 -13.55
CA TYR A 152 4.08 3.36 -12.50
C TYR A 152 4.76 2.13 -11.93
N ASP A 153 6.08 2.25 -11.72
CA ASP A 153 6.91 1.22 -11.11
C ASP A 153 7.23 1.60 -9.67
N ILE A 154 7.07 0.64 -8.77
CA ILE A 154 7.37 0.84 -7.35
C ILE A 154 8.78 0.36 -7.06
N TYR A 155 9.56 1.19 -6.38
CA TYR A 155 10.94 0.89 -6.00
C TYR A 155 11.11 0.98 -4.48
N THR A 156 11.82 0.01 -3.92
CA THR A 156 12.37 0.12 -2.59
C THR A 156 13.53 1.13 -2.59
N PRO A 157 13.51 2.12 -1.67
CA PRO A 157 14.64 3.00 -1.42
C PRO A 157 15.95 2.23 -1.20
N HIS A 158 17.09 2.82 -1.55
CA HIS A 158 18.41 2.20 -1.31
C HIS A 158 19.09 2.69 -0.04
N ARG A 159 18.50 3.69 0.62
CA ARG A 159 18.92 4.24 1.91
C ARG A 159 17.67 4.52 2.74
N VAL A 160 17.85 4.56 4.05
CA VAL A 160 16.82 4.97 5.00
C VAL A 160 17.03 6.45 5.29
N TYR A 161 16.14 7.30 4.77
CA TYR A 161 16.14 8.74 5.07
C TYR A 161 14.91 9.18 5.85
N VAL A 162 13.96 8.25 5.97
CA VAL A 162 12.70 8.40 6.66
C VAL A 162 12.56 7.18 7.54
N VAL A 163 12.20 7.37 8.79
CA VAL A 163 11.98 6.32 9.79
C VAL A 163 10.61 6.50 10.43
N HIS A 164 10.09 5.46 11.06
CA HIS A 164 8.76 5.43 11.63
C HIS A 164 8.82 5.01 13.09
N ASN A 165 8.09 5.71 13.96
CA ASN A 165 7.93 5.29 15.35
C ASN A 165 6.86 4.20 15.45
N TYR A 166 7.26 2.93 15.44
CA TYR A 166 6.31 1.81 15.55
C TYR A 166 5.81 1.56 16.98
N HIS A 167 6.54 2.01 18.00
CA HIS A 167 6.32 1.59 19.38
C HIS A 167 5.39 2.54 20.15
N ASP A 168 5.64 3.84 20.10
CA ASP A 168 4.87 4.81 20.89
C ASP A 168 3.53 5.16 20.22
N SER A 169 3.50 5.16 18.87
CA SER A 169 2.29 5.46 18.11
C SER A 169 1.19 4.41 18.29
N GLN A 170 1.56 3.13 18.38
CA GLN A 170 0.62 2.01 18.51
C GLN A 170 0.14 1.77 19.94
N SER A 171 0.82 2.35 20.93
CA SER A 171 0.51 2.20 22.35
C SER A 171 -0.26 3.38 22.95
N ASP A 172 -0.47 4.46 22.19
CA ASP A 172 -1.24 5.62 22.62
C ASP A 172 -2.75 5.28 22.77
N PRO A 173 -3.32 5.34 23.99
CA PRO A 173 -4.73 5.04 24.24
C PRO A 173 -5.67 6.04 23.56
N THR A 174 -5.17 7.20 23.13
CA THR A 174 -5.92 8.22 22.39
C THR A 174 -5.82 8.06 20.86
N HIS A 175 -4.99 7.14 20.36
CA HIS A 175 -4.83 6.86 18.93
C HIS A 175 -6.17 6.46 18.26
N GLY A 176 -7.08 5.88 19.04
CA GLY A 176 -8.46 5.56 18.65
C GLY A 176 -9.51 6.57 19.11
N ALA A 177 -9.17 7.65 19.82
CA ALA A 177 -10.16 8.54 20.43
C ALA A 177 -11.02 9.29 19.40
N TRP A 178 -10.49 9.55 18.19
CA TRP A 178 -11.24 10.11 17.05
C TRP A 178 -12.29 9.16 16.49
N VAL A 179 -12.18 7.85 16.79
CA VAL A 179 -13.14 6.82 16.39
C VAL A 179 -14.44 6.90 17.21
N HIS A 180 -14.44 7.62 18.34
CA HIS A 180 -15.65 7.95 19.11
C HIS A 180 -16.50 9.06 18.48
N SER A 181 -16.29 9.37 17.19
CA SER A 181 -17.20 10.24 16.44
C SER A 181 -18.65 9.72 16.54
N LYS A 182 -19.61 10.64 16.46
CA LYS A 182 -21.07 10.46 16.65
C LYS A 182 -21.75 9.42 15.72
N THR A 183 -20.99 8.69 14.93
CA THR A 183 -21.45 7.64 14.03
C THR A 183 -21.69 6.35 14.82
N SER A 184 -22.89 5.78 14.71
CA SER A 184 -23.18 4.51 15.38
C SER A 184 -22.24 3.41 14.86
N TRP A 185 -21.90 2.45 15.72
CA TRP A 185 -21.13 1.25 15.33
C TRP A 185 -21.76 0.53 14.12
N GLN A 186 -23.09 0.58 14.00
CA GLN A 186 -23.84 0.05 12.87
C GLN A 186 -23.51 0.79 11.56
N GLN A 187 -23.54 2.13 11.56
CA GLN A 187 -23.22 2.92 10.38
C GLN A 187 -21.78 2.69 9.92
N ARG A 188 -20.83 2.65 10.85
CA ARG A 188 -19.42 2.33 10.52
C ARG A 188 -19.29 0.94 9.92
N SER A 189 -20.00 -0.05 10.45
CA SER A 189 -19.99 -1.41 9.92
C SER A 189 -20.52 -1.47 8.49
N ILE A 190 -21.63 -0.77 8.19
CA ILE A 190 -22.20 -0.66 6.84
C ILE A 190 -21.22 0.02 5.88
N GLU A 191 -20.60 1.14 6.29
CA GLU A 191 -19.59 1.84 5.47
C GLU A 191 -18.38 0.96 5.17
N THR A 192 -17.87 0.24 6.16
CA THR A 192 -16.76 -0.71 5.95
C THR A 192 -17.15 -1.83 5.00
N GLN A 193 -18.36 -2.40 5.14
CA GLN A 193 -18.85 -3.44 4.21
C GLN A 193 -18.95 -2.92 2.78
N GLN A 194 -19.50 -1.72 2.58
CA GLN A 194 -19.59 -1.08 1.27
C GLN A 194 -18.21 -0.79 0.67
N ALA A 195 -17.28 -0.28 1.49
CA ALA A 195 -15.90 -0.01 1.10
C ALA A 195 -15.16 -1.29 0.68
N THR A 196 -15.30 -2.36 1.46
CA THR A 196 -14.74 -3.68 1.17
C THR A 196 -15.33 -4.23 -0.12
N ALA A 197 -16.66 -4.20 -0.28
CA ALA A 197 -17.33 -4.68 -1.48
C ALA A 197 -16.86 -3.92 -2.73
N ARG A 198 -16.70 -2.58 -2.62
CA ARG A 198 -16.15 -1.75 -3.70
C ARG A 198 -14.72 -2.15 -4.08
N LEU A 199 -13.83 -2.37 -3.12
CA LEU A 199 -12.47 -2.81 -3.41
C LEU A 199 -12.41 -4.21 -4.02
N ARG A 200 -13.23 -5.14 -3.50
CA ARG A 200 -13.35 -6.49 -4.06
C ARG A 200 -13.85 -6.46 -5.50
N MET A 201 -14.83 -5.60 -5.80
CA MET A 201 -15.30 -5.37 -7.17
C MET A 201 -14.18 -4.80 -8.06
N LEU A 202 -13.50 -3.74 -7.61
CA LEU A 202 -12.41 -3.12 -8.36
C LEU A 202 -11.33 -4.13 -8.78
N LEU A 203 -11.00 -5.03 -7.85
CA LEU A 203 -9.93 -6.01 -7.97
C LEU A 203 -10.39 -7.36 -8.54
N GLU A 204 -11.68 -7.50 -8.87
CA GLU A 204 -12.30 -8.77 -9.28
C GLU A 204 -11.93 -9.93 -8.34
N MET A 205 -11.95 -9.67 -7.03
CA MET A 205 -11.60 -10.68 -6.04
C MET A 205 -12.61 -11.82 -6.08
N PRO A 206 -12.16 -13.08 -6.10
CA PRO A 206 -13.05 -14.23 -6.16
C PRO A 206 -13.97 -14.27 -4.93
N THR A 207 -15.25 -14.58 -5.17
CA THR A 207 -16.25 -14.82 -4.11
C THR A 207 -15.89 -16.05 -3.28
N GLU A 208 -16.49 -16.18 -2.10
CA GLU A 208 -16.32 -17.37 -1.26
C GLU A 208 -16.73 -18.66 -2.00
N GLU A 209 -17.80 -18.59 -2.81
CA GLU A 209 -18.22 -19.72 -3.63
C GLU A 209 -17.16 -20.09 -4.68
N ALA A 210 -16.58 -19.10 -5.35
CA ALA A 210 -15.51 -19.32 -6.33
C ALA A 210 -14.24 -19.90 -5.68
N LEU A 211 -13.88 -19.41 -4.49
CA LEU A 211 -12.76 -19.93 -3.69
C LEU A 211 -13.02 -21.36 -3.22
N ALA A 212 -14.24 -21.66 -2.75
CA ALA A 212 -14.64 -23.01 -2.32
C ALA A 212 -14.60 -24.01 -3.49
N LYS A 213 -15.13 -23.65 -4.66
CA LYS A 213 -15.04 -24.45 -5.89
C LYS A 213 -13.59 -24.72 -6.28
N ARG A 214 -12.72 -23.69 -6.24
CA ARG A 214 -11.29 -23.84 -6.54
C ARG A 214 -10.59 -24.76 -5.54
N LYS A 215 -10.90 -24.65 -4.25
CA LYS A 215 -10.36 -25.53 -3.20
C LYS A 215 -10.77 -26.98 -3.41
N GLN A 216 -12.04 -27.23 -3.74
CA GLN A 216 -12.51 -28.58 -4.11
C GLN A 216 -11.82 -29.12 -5.37
N ALA A 217 -11.57 -28.27 -6.37
CA ALA A 217 -10.84 -28.65 -7.58
C ALA A 217 -9.37 -29.02 -7.28
N LEU A 218 -8.69 -28.24 -6.43
CA LEU A 218 -7.31 -28.49 -6.01
C LEU A 218 -7.17 -29.73 -5.12
N GLN A 219 -8.15 -30.02 -4.26
CA GLN A 219 -8.18 -31.24 -3.45
C GLN A 219 -8.42 -32.51 -4.28
N ARG A 220 -8.94 -32.38 -5.51
CA ARG A 220 -9.11 -33.47 -6.46
C ARG A 220 -7.87 -33.72 -7.33
N ASP A 221 -6.82 -32.90 -7.21
CA ASP A 221 -5.53 -33.12 -7.87
C ASP A 221 -4.59 -33.90 -6.92
N PRO A 222 -4.40 -35.21 -7.12
CA PRO A 222 -3.59 -36.05 -6.22
C PRO A 222 -2.10 -35.72 -6.23
N ASN A 223 -1.63 -34.83 -7.13
CA ASN A 223 -0.20 -34.50 -7.28
C ASN A 223 0.21 -33.17 -6.63
N ASN A 224 -0.71 -32.38 -6.06
CA ASN A 224 -0.35 -31.08 -5.48
C ASN A 224 -1.19 -30.70 -4.23
N PRO A 225 -0.89 -31.28 -3.06
CA PRO A 225 -1.57 -30.94 -1.83
C PRO A 225 -1.09 -29.57 -1.32
N VAL A 226 -1.81 -28.50 -1.66
CA VAL A 226 -1.58 -27.18 -1.04
C VAL A 226 -2.29 -27.13 0.31
N THR A 227 -1.52 -26.97 1.39
CA THR A 227 -2.00 -26.67 2.75
C THR A 227 -2.55 -25.23 2.80
N GLY A 228 -3.81 -25.06 2.39
CA GLY A 228 -4.47 -23.75 2.33
C GLY A 228 -4.97 -23.26 3.68
N ALA A 229 -4.50 -22.09 4.10
CA ALA A 229 -5.08 -21.26 5.14
C ALA A 229 -6.58 -21.02 4.86
N SER A 230 -7.41 -21.09 5.90
CA SER A 230 -8.83 -20.74 5.80
C SER A 230 -8.97 -19.23 5.66
N VAL A 231 -9.17 -18.76 4.44
CA VAL A 231 -9.70 -17.41 4.22
C VAL A 231 -11.21 -17.53 4.37
N THR A 232 -11.76 -16.83 5.37
CA THR A 232 -13.22 -16.65 5.51
C THR A 232 -13.47 -15.17 5.24
N VAL A 233 -13.92 -14.82 4.03
CA VAL A 233 -14.41 -13.47 3.74
C VAL A 233 -15.78 -13.34 4.39
N SER A 234 -15.84 -12.74 5.57
CA SER A 234 -17.10 -12.31 6.17
C SER A 234 -17.46 -10.91 5.66
N GLY A 235 -18.20 -10.84 4.56
CA GLY A 235 -18.72 -9.58 4.03
C GLY A 235 -19.59 -9.88 2.82
N SER A 236 -20.81 -9.36 2.80
CA SER A 236 -21.83 -9.66 1.79
C SER A 236 -21.25 -9.73 0.37
N ASP A 237 -21.34 -10.91 -0.24
CA ASP A 237 -21.18 -11.14 -1.67
C ASP A 237 -22.31 -10.40 -2.41
N ALA A 238 -22.29 -9.07 -2.40
CA ALA A 238 -23.06 -8.32 -3.37
C ALA A 238 -22.42 -8.65 -4.72
N GLU A 239 -23.00 -9.60 -5.46
CA GLU A 239 -22.60 -9.89 -6.83
C GLU A 239 -22.85 -8.61 -7.65
N PHE A 240 -21.78 -7.86 -7.88
CA PHE A 240 -21.83 -6.73 -8.79
C PHE A 240 -21.92 -7.26 -10.21
N THR A 241 -22.76 -6.61 -11.00
CA THR A 241 -22.87 -6.93 -12.43
C THR A 241 -21.54 -6.64 -13.14
N PRO A 242 -21.19 -7.40 -14.20
CA PRO A 242 -20.01 -7.10 -15.01
C PRO A 242 -19.94 -5.64 -15.49
N GLN A 243 -21.11 -5.04 -15.77
CA GLN A 243 -21.22 -3.63 -16.16
C GLN A 243 -20.83 -2.67 -15.03
N GLN A 244 -21.21 -2.96 -13.78
CA GLN A 244 -20.81 -2.16 -12.61
C GLN A 244 -19.31 -2.28 -12.34
N THR A 245 -18.75 -3.48 -12.46
CA THR A 245 -17.31 -3.72 -12.35
C THR A 245 -16.54 -2.92 -13.39
N LEU A 246 -16.93 -3.02 -14.66
CA LEU A 246 -16.28 -2.28 -15.74
C LEU A 246 -16.39 -0.77 -15.55
N ALA A 247 -17.57 -0.27 -15.16
CA ALA A 247 -17.77 1.15 -14.89
C ALA A 247 -16.88 1.65 -13.74
N LEU A 248 -16.68 0.84 -12.69
CA LEU A 248 -15.75 1.19 -11.61
C LEU A 248 -14.30 1.17 -12.09
N GLN A 249 -13.89 0.14 -12.82
CA GLN A 249 -12.53 0.01 -13.35
C GLN A 249 -12.16 1.14 -14.31
N GLN A 250 -13.12 1.64 -15.10
CA GLN A 250 -12.92 2.77 -16.01
C GLN A 250 -13.08 4.15 -15.34
N SER A 251 -13.51 4.19 -14.08
CA SER A 251 -13.68 5.44 -13.35
C SER A 251 -12.34 6.09 -13.01
N ARG A 252 -12.37 7.36 -12.58
CA ARG A 252 -11.19 8.09 -12.06
C ARG A 252 -10.44 7.34 -10.95
N TYR A 253 -11.16 6.54 -10.15
CA TYR A 253 -10.60 5.77 -9.04
C TYR A 253 -10.37 4.30 -9.40
N GLY A 254 -10.56 3.96 -10.67
CA GLY A 254 -10.43 2.62 -11.22
C GLY A 254 -8.99 2.21 -11.54
N LEU A 255 -8.87 1.20 -12.38
CA LEU A 255 -7.61 0.66 -12.90
C LEU A 255 -7.26 1.36 -14.23
N GLY A 256 -5.98 1.36 -14.59
CA GLY A 256 -5.54 1.91 -15.88
C GLY A 256 -5.39 0.85 -16.96
N ASP A 257 -5.26 1.30 -18.21
CA ASP A 257 -5.13 0.43 -19.39
C ASP A 257 -3.68 0.27 -19.88
N ARG A 258 -2.70 0.86 -19.18
CA ARG A 258 -1.32 0.96 -19.68
C ARG A 258 -0.40 -0.05 -19.00
N ARG A 259 0.39 -0.75 -19.82
CA ARG A 259 1.74 -1.19 -19.45
C ARG A 259 2.71 -0.77 -20.55
N THR A 260 3.82 -0.18 -20.13
CA THR A 260 5.10 -0.36 -20.82
C THR A 260 5.75 -1.58 -20.17
N LEU A 261 5.92 -2.66 -20.94
CA LEU A 261 6.89 -3.71 -20.61
C LEU A 261 8.26 -3.28 -21.13
#